data_AF-A0A832WW89-F1
#
_entry.id   AF-A0A832WW89-F1
#
_cell.length_a   1.000
_cell.length_b   1.000
_cell.length_c   1.000
_cell.angle_alpha   90.00
_cell.angle_beta   90.00
_cell.angle_gamma   90.00
#
_symmetry.space_group_name_H-M   'P 1'
#
loop_
_entity.id
_entity.type
_entity.pdbx_description
1 polymer ?
#
loop_
_entity_poly.entity_id
_entity_poly.type
_entity_poly.pdbx_seq_one_letter_code
_entity_poly.pdbx_strand_id
1 'polypeptide(L)'
;MILVVTLGFDEKFQIRALMRRFNDLEKVIVVGSFNDERAKKALESFENVMKSAQVNYELVEVDPHNFYDTIITITKRIINKNKGRMFVLNVSGGMRILIIELLFAFIFSGLEAEVEIESEDFNTIVSFRLSDMYPAHLTQDHIRILMSIKQGYTSINSIHKRVEMSLSTTWRRLKELREMGLIDEENRLTVKGELVIKMFSP
;
A
#
# COMPACT_ATOMS: atom_id res chain seq x y z
N MET A 1 7.66 -8.19 10.20
CA MET A 1 6.70 -7.74 9.16
C MET A 1 5.83 -8.90 8.68
N ILE A 2 4.58 -8.66 8.30
CA ILE A 2 3.67 -9.67 7.74
C ILE A 2 3.54 -9.45 6.23
N LEU A 3 3.84 -10.49 5.44
CA LEU A 3 3.61 -10.50 3.99
C LEU A 3 2.24 -11.10 3.72
N VAL A 4 1.31 -10.31 3.19
CA VAL A 4 0.00 -10.79 2.72
C VAL A 4 0.08 -10.94 1.21
N VAL A 5 -0.26 -12.12 0.70
CA VAL A 5 -0.27 -12.38 -0.74
C VAL A 5 -1.63 -12.87 -1.18
N THR A 6 -2.10 -12.39 -2.33
CA THR A 6 -3.22 -13.00 -3.05
C THR A 6 -2.69 -14.13 -3.92
N LEU A 7 -3.35 -15.29 -3.95
CA LEU A 7 -2.93 -16.45 -4.73
C LEU A 7 -4.02 -16.87 -5.72
N GLY A 8 -3.58 -17.26 -6.92
CA GLY A 8 -4.43 -17.74 -8.01
C GLY A 8 -3.92 -19.08 -8.55
N PHE A 9 -3.79 -19.19 -9.87
CA PHE A 9 -3.37 -20.42 -10.54
C PHE A 9 -1.86 -20.55 -10.77
N ASP A 10 -1.07 -19.54 -10.39
CA ASP A 10 0.39 -19.53 -10.49
C ASP A 10 0.94 -18.79 -9.26
N GLU A 11 1.97 -19.38 -8.66
CA GLU A 11 2.58 -18.95 -7.40
C GLU A 11 3.91 -18.18 -7.56
N LYS A 12 4.39 -17.98 -8.79
CA LYS A 12 5.73 -17.40 -9.03
C LYS A 12 5.91 -16.03 -8.39
N PHE A 13 4.87 -15.20 -8.44
CA PHE A 13 4.90 -13.88 -7.82
C PHE A 13 5.04 -13.97 -6.29
N GLN A 14 4.35 -14.92 -5.67
CA GLN A 14 4.34 -15.13 -4.22
C GLN A 14 5.69 -15.68 -3.74
N ILE A 15 6.28 -16.60 -4.50
CA ILE A 15 7.65 -17.09 -4.25
C ILE A 15 8.66 -15.93 -4.36
N ARG A 16 8.59 -15.12 -5.42
CA ARG A 16 9.51 -14.00 -5.61
C ARG A 16 9.35 -12.94 -4.51
N ALA A 17 8.12 -12.62 -4.13
CA ALA A 17 7.82 -11.72 -3.01
C ALA A 17 8.38 -12.25 -1.69
N LEU A 18 8.17 -13.54 -1.41
CA LEU A 18 8.72 -14.21 -0.23
C LEU A 18 10.25 -14.08 -0.19
N MET A 19 10.94 -14.39 -1.29
CA MET A 19 12.41 -14.31 -1.37
C MET A 19 12.93 -12.90 -1.11
N ARG A 20 12.29 -11.87 -1.68
CA ARG A 20 12.69 -10.46 -1.48
C ARG A 20 12.50 -10.01 -0.04
N ARG A 21 11.45 -10.49 0.63
CA ARG A 21 11.02 -10.02 1.96
C ARG A 21 11.46 -10.95 3.10
N PHE A 22 12.21 -12.01 2.80
CA PHE A 22 12.53 -13.10 3.72
C PHE A 22 13.18 -12.64 5.03
N ASN A 23 14.13 -11.71 4.96
CA ASN A 23 14.96 -11.33 6.12
C ASN A 23 14.18 -10.65 7.26
N ASP A 24 13.09 -9.93 6.95
CA ASP A 24 12.29 -9.18 7.94
C ASP A 24 10.91 -9.83 8.21
N LEU A 25 10.73 -11.06 7.74
CA LEU A 25 9.45 -11.75 7.68
C LEU A 25 9.13 -12.44 9.01
N GLU A 26 7.97 -12.11 9.59
CA GLU A 26 7.42 -12.82 10.74
C GLU A 26 6.56 -14.01 10.29
N LYS A 27 5.69 -13.77 9.29
CA LYS A 27 4.83 -14.79 8.69
C LYS A 27 4.29 -14.33 7.33
N VAL A 28 3.86 -15.31 6.54
CA VAL A 28 3.08 -15.10 5.32
C VAL A 28 1.60 -15.35 5.60
N ILE A 29 0.71 -14.53 5.04
CA ILE A 29 -0.72 -14.82 4.99
C ILE A 29 -1.11 -14.99 3.53
N VAL A 30 -1.57 -16.18 3.17
CA VAL A 30 -2.01 -16.50 1.82
C VAL A 30 -3.53 -16.34 1.75
N VAL A 31 -3.99 -15.48 0.85
CA VAL A 31 -5.41 -15.23 0.61
C VAL A 31 -5.77 -15.76 -0.77
N GLY A 32 -6.79 -16.61 -0.86
CA GLY A 32 -7.17 -17.21 -2.14
C GLY A 32 -8.47 -18.01 -2.07
N SER A 33 -8.91 -18.49 -3.23
CA SER A 33 -10.00 -19.46 -3.37
C SER A 33 -9.43 -20.75 -3.95
N PHE A 34 -9.61 -21.87 -3.26
CA PHE A 34 -8.94 -23.13 -3.60
C PHE A 34 -9.91 -24.21 -4.05
N ASN A 35 -11.03 -23.80 -4.66
CA ASN A 35 -12.03 -24.71 -5.22
C ASN A 35 -11.55 -25.35 -6.55
N ASP A 36 -10.71 -24.66 -7.33
CA ASP A 36 -10.14 -25.15 -8.60
C ASP A 36 -8.82 -25.90 -8.34
N GLU A 37 -8.62 -27.03 -9.03
CA GLU A 37 -7.41 -27.85 -8.90
C GLU A 37 -6.10 -27.11 -9.24
N ARG A 38 -6.14 -26.12 -10.14
CA ARG A 38 -4.96 -25.28 -10.44
C ARG A 38 -4.59 -24.40 -9.26
N ALA A 39 -5.58 -23.83 -8.58
CA ALA A 39 -5.35 -23.02 -7.38
C ALA A 39 -4.79 -23.88 -6.24
N LYS A 40 -5.31 -25.10 -6.07
CA LYS A 40 -4.77 -26.06 -5.08
C LYS A 40 -3.32 -26.42 -5.37
N LYS A 41 -2.99 -26.69 -6.64
CA LYS A 41 -1.60 -26.99 -7.06
C LYS A 41 -0.66 -25.82 -6.82
N ALA A 42 -1.09 -24.60 -7.15
CA ALA A 42 -0.31 -23.39 -6.89
C ALA A 42 -0.09 -23.19 -5.37
N LEU A 43 -1.14 -23.42 -4.56
CA LEU A 43 -1.04 -23.39 -3.09
C LEU A 43 -0.06 -24.43 -2.58
N GLU A 44 -0.20 -25.69 -3.00
CA GLU A 44 0.69 -26.77 -2.59
C GLU A 44 2.15 -26.48 -2.95
N SER A 45 2.40 -25.99 -4.17
CA SER A 45 3.73 -25.54 -4.61
C SER A 45 4.29 -24.46 -3.68
N PHE A 46 3.50 -23.43 -3.39
CA PHE A 46 3.95 -22.33 -2.53
C PHE A 46 4.14 -22.75 -1.07
N GLU A 47 3.25 -23.60 -0.54
CA GLU A 47 3.39 -24.18 0.80
C GLU A 47 4.68 -24.99 0.92
N ASN A 48 5.04 -25.76 -0.10
CA ASN A 48 6.28 -26.54 -0.09
C ASN A 48 7.52 -25.63 -0.01
N VAL A 49 7.49 -24.48 -0.71
CA VAL A 49 8.54 -23.47 -0.60
C VAL A 49 8.59 -22.88 0.81
N MET A 50 7.46 -22.46 1.38
CA MET A 50 7.40 -21.90 2.73
C MET A 50 7.85 -22.90 3.81
N LYS A 51 7.42 -24.16 3.71
CA LYS A 51 7.83 -25.25 4.63
C LYS A 51 9.33 -25.51 4.54
N SER A 52 9.87 -25.58 3.32
CA SER A 52 11.32 -25.78 3.10
C SER A 52 12.15 -24.64 3.67
N ALA A 53 11.63 -23.41 3.55
CA ALA A 53 12.25 -22.21 4.09
C ALA A 53 11.95 -21.98 5.60
N GLN A 54 11.22 -22.89 6.25
CA GLN A 54 10.80 -22.80 7.65
C GLN A 54 10.03 -21.50 7.99
N VAL A 55 9.24 -21.02 7.03
CA VAL A 55 8.45 -19.80 7.15
C VAL A 55 7.09 -20.12 7.75
N ASN A 56 6.73 -19.41 8.82
CA ASN A 56 5.38 -19.47 9.37
C ASN A 56 4.37 -18.91 8.37
N TYR A 57 3.26 -19.61 8.15
CA TYR A 57 2.21 -19.13 7.25
C TYR A 57 0.80 -19.43 7.78
N GLU A 58 -0.16 -18.60 7.34
CA GLU A 58 -1.59 -18.77 7.60
C GLU A 58 -2.37 -18.75 6.28
N LEU A 59 -3.31 -19.67 6.12
CA LEU A 59 -4.23 -19.70 4.99
C LEU A 59 -5.55 -19.00 5.34
N VAL A 60 -5.95 -18.05 4.50
CA VAL A 60 -7.25 -17.38 4.55
C VAL A 60 -7.99 -17.67 3.26
N GLU A 61 -8.75 -18.75 3.27
CA GLU A 61 -9.64 -19.11 2.17
C GLU A 61 -10.89 -18.22 2.17
N VAL A 62 -11.25 -17.73 0.98
CA VAL A 62 -12.38 -16.82 0.74
C VAL A 62 -13.08 -17.17 -0.58
N ASP A 63 -14.27 -16.62 -0.77
CA ASP A 63 -14.98 -16.65 -2.06
C ASP A 63 -14.99 -15.26 -2.71
N PRO A 64 -14.14 -15.01 -3.72
CA PRO A 64 -14.05 -13.72 -4.39
C PRO A 64 -15.30 -13.34 -5.20
N HIS A 65 -16.32 -14.21 -5.28
CA HIS A 65 -17.62 -13.86 -5.85
C HIS A 65 -18.55 -13.20 -4.82
N ASN A 66 -18.23 -13.34 -3.52
CA ASN A 66 -18.93 -12.69 -2.43
C ASN A 66 -18.10 -11.52 -1.88
N PHE A 67 -18.11 -10.43 -2.62
CA PHE A 67 -17.23 -9.27 -2.43
C PHE A 67 -17.21 -8.74 -1.00
N TYR A 68 -18.39 -8.49 -0.41
CA TYR A 68 -18.49 -7.90 0.92
C TYR A 68 -18.05 -8.87 2.03
N ASP A 69 -18.45 -10.14 1.93
CA ASP A 69 -18.07 -11.13 2.94
C ASP A 69 -16.57 -11.44 2.91
N THR A 70 -15.96 -11.40 1.72
CA THR A 70 -14.50 -11.52 1.58
C THR A 70 -13.78 -10.36 2.27
N ILE A 71 -14.22 -9.11 2.05
CA ILE A 71 -13.69 -7.94 2.76
C ILE A 71 -13.80 -8.09 4.28
N ILE A 72 -14.96 -8.51 4.78
CA ILE A 72 -15.21 -8.73 6.21
C ILE A 72 -14.29 -9.83 6.76
N THR A 73 -14.13 -10.92 6.01
CA THR A 73 -13.30 -12.06 6.39
C THR A 73 -11.82 -11.66 6.47
N ILE A 74 -11.31 -10.98 5.45
CA ILE A 74 -9.95 -10.41 5.44
C ILE A 74 -9.76 -9.49 6.64
N THR A 75 -10.70 -8.58 6.90
CA THR A 75 -10.63 -7.64 8.02
C THR A 75 -10.55 -8.36 9.37
N LYS A 76 -11.42 -9.36 9.59
CA LYS A 76 -11.47 -10.10 10.86
C LYS A 76 -10.28 -11.03 11.05
N ARG A 77 -9.86 -11.75 10.01
CA ARG A 77 -8.84 -12.80 10.11
C ARG A 77 -7.42 -12.27 9.97
N ILE A 78 -7.22 -11.21 9.19
CA ILE A 78 -5.89 -10.64 8.91
C ILE A 78 -5.68 -9.39 9.73
N ILE A 79 -6.45 -8.34 9.46
CA ILE A 79 -6.21 -7.01 10.03
C ILE A 79 -6.39 -7.00 11.56
N ASN A 80 -7.56 -7.43 12.04
CA ASN A 80 -7.88 -7.34 13.47
C ASN A 80 -7.00 -8.22 14.37
N LYS A 81 -6.52 -9.35 13.85
CA LYS A 81 -5.64 -10.27 14.59
C LYS A 81 -4.18 -9.79 14.65
N ASN A 82 -3.79 -8.85 13.80
CA ASN A 82 -2.39 -8.46 13.62
C ASN A 82 -2.22 -6.93 13.74
N LYS A 83 -3.03 -6.28 14.58
CA LYS A 83 -2.93 -4.83 14.84
C LYS A 83 -1.53 -4.45 15.34
N GLY A 84 -1.04 -3.29 14.89
CA GLY A 84 0.29 -2.78 15.25
C GLY A 84 1.46 -3.45 14.52
N ARG A 85 1.20 -4.39 13.61
CA ARG A 85 2.21 -4.98 12.73
C ARG A 85 2.34 -4.20 11.44
N MET A 86 3.53 -4.23 10.85
CA MET A 86 3.77 -3.73 9.50
C MET A 86 3.34 -4.78 8.47
N PHE A 87 2.60 -4.32 7.44
CA PHE A 87 2.12 -5.16 6.36
C PHE A 87 2.77 -4.80 5.02
N VAL A 88 3.09 -5.83 4.26
CA VAL A 88 3.34 -5.73 2.81
C VAL A 88 2.26 -6.54 2.11
N LEU A 89 1.53 -5.91 1.19
CA LEU A 89 0.51 -6.53 0.36
C LEU A 89 1.11 -6.79 -1.01
N ASN A 90 1.52 -8.02 -1.30
CA ASN A 90 1.89 -8.36 -2.66
C ASN A 90 0.64 -8.79 -3.43
N VAL A 91 0.25 -7.96 -4.38
CA VAL A 91 -0.97 -8.14 -5.20
C VAL A 91 -0.63 -8.39 -6.67
N SER A 92 0.56 -8.95 -6.93
CA SER A 92 1.03 -9.21 -8.30
C SER A 92 0.35 -10.42 -8.95
N GLY A 93 -0.19 -11.34 -8.15
CA GLY A 93 -0.90 -12.53 -8.62
C GLY A 93 -2.24 -12.74 -7.92
N GLY A 94 -3.01 -13.73 -8.36
CA GLY A 94 -4.36 -13.98 -7.86
C GLY A 94 -5.45 -13.34 -8.72
N MET A 95 -6.70 -13.58 -8.34
CA MET A 95 -7.85 -13.00 -9.05
C MET A 95 -7.90 -11.49 -8.83
N ARG A 96 -8.13 -10.73 -9.92
CA ARG A 96 -8.22 -9.26 -9.85
C ARG A 96 -9.29 -8.78 -8.87
N ILE A 97 -10.44 -9.46 -8.79
CA ILE A 97 -11.50 -9.12 -7.81
C ILE A 97 -11.00 -9.30 -6.36
N LEU A 98 -10.24 -10.37 -6.08
CA LEU A 98 -9.64 -10.61 -4.77
C LEU A 98 -8.59 -9.57 -4.39
N ILE A 99 -7.79 -9.12 -5.37
CA ILE A 99 -6.85 -8.00 -5.17
C ILE A 99 -7.60 -6.75 -4.71
N ILE A 100 -8.70 -6.42 -5.39
CA ILE A 100 -9.53 -5.26 -5.05
C ILE A 100 -10.16 -5.43 -3.66
N GLU A 101 -10.72 -6.59 -3.33
CA GLU A 101 -11.27 -6.90 -2.00
C GLU A 101 -10.23 -6.75 -0.88
N LEU A 102 -9.01 -7.23 -1.10
CA LEU A 102 -7.91 -7.08 -0.15
C LEU A 102 -7.57 -5.61 0.08
N LEU A 103 -7.44 -4.83 -0.99
CA LEU A 103 -7.18 -3.39 -0.88
C LEU A 103 -8.30 -2.66 -0.15
N PHE A 104 -9.58 -2.96 -0.46
CA PHE A 104 -10.72 -2.39 0.25
C PHE A 104 -10.70 -2.71 1.75
N ALA A 105 -10.37 -3.93 2.14
CA ALA A 105 -10.28 -4.31 3.55
C ALA A 105 -9.23 -3.47 4.29
N PHE A 106 -8.06 -3.27 3.71
CA PHE A 106 -7.01 -2.44 4.31
C PHE A 106 -7.39 -0.95 4.33
N ILE A 107 -7.90 -0.41 3.22
CA ILE A 107 -8.35 0.98 3.11
C ILE A 107 -9.43 1.30 4.16
N PHE A 108 -10.47 0.47 4.26
CA PHE A 108 -11.56 0.69 5.22
C PHE A 108 -11.13 0.50 6.67
N SER A 109 -10.09 -0.29 6.93
CA SER A 109 -9.53 -0.43 8.27
C SER A 109 -8.66 0.76 8.71
N GLY A 110 -8.26 1.63 7.77
CA GLY A 110 -7.32 2.72 8.02
C GLY A 110 -5.91 2.25 8.40
N LEU A 111 -5.59 0.97 8.19
CA LEU A 111 -4.24 0.46 8.43
C LEU A 111 -3.33 0.76 7.25
N GLU A 112 -2.13 1.21 7.59
CA GLU A 112 -1.09 1.42 6.62
C GLU A 112 -0.46 0.10 6.17
N ALA A 113 -0.14 0.00 4.89
CA ALA A 113 0.61 -1.11 4.32
C ALA A 113 1.45 -0.61 3.14
N GLU A 114 2.57 -1.27 2.89
CA GLU A 114 3.24 -1.17 1.60
C GLU A 114 2.51 -2.10 0.61
N VAL A 115 2.19 -1.60 -0.58
CA VAL A 115 1.62 -2.42 -1.67
C VAL A 115 2.73 -2.69 -2.67
N GLU A 116 2.91 -3.94 -3.06
CA GLU A 116 3.82 -4.38 -4.12
C GLU A 116 3.05 -4.96 -5.30
N ILE A 117 3.41 -4.52 -6.50
CA ILE A 117 2.93 -5.06 -7.77
C ILE A 117 4.13 -5.31 -8.67
N GLU A 118 4.33 -6.56 -9.06
CA GLU A 118 5.31 -6.98 -10.03
C GLU A 118 4.69 -7.06 -11.42
N SER A 119 5.39 -6.58 -12.44
CA SER A 119 4.95 -6.64 -13.84
C SER A 119 4.88 -8.08 -14.35
N GLU A 120 3.99 -8.34 -15.31
CA GLU A 120 3.77 -9.69 -15.87
C GLU A 120 5.02 -10.26 -16.56
N ASP A 121 5.92 -9.40 -17.03
CA ASP A 121 7.21 -9.78 -17.62
C ASP A 121 8.33 -9.98 -16.57
N PHE A 122 8.01 -9.82 -15.28
CA PHE A 122 8.92 -9.97 -14.14
C PHE A 122 10.12 -9.02 -14.11
N ASN A 123 10.08 -7.93 -14.89
CA ASN A 123 11.20 -6.98 -15.00
C ASN A 123 11.09 -5.79 -14.05
N THR A 124 9.88 -5.48 -13.57
CA THR A 124 9.63 -4.27 -12.76
C THR A 124 8.79 -4.61 -11.53
N ILE A 125 9.14 -3.99 -10.41
CA ILE A 125 8.32 -3.99 -9.20
C ILE A 125 7.98 -2.54 -8.91
N VAL A 126 6.68 -2.24 -8.82
CA VAL A 126 6.17 -0.98 -8.31
C VAL A 126 5.77 -1.21 -6.87
N SER A 127 6.29 -0.37 -5.97
CA SER A 127 5.79 -0.30 -4.60
C SER A 127 5.38 1.11 -4.22
N PHE A 128 4.35 1.19 -3.39
CA PHE A 128 3.80 2.45 -2.88
C PHE A 128 3.12 2.21 -1.53
N ARG A 129 2.87 3.28 -0.79
CA ARG A 129 2.13 3.18 0.49
C ARG A 129 0.64 3.19 0.21
N LEU A 130 -0.15 2.43 0.95
CA LEU A 130 -1.60 2.40 0.77
C LEU A 130 -2.20 3.81 0.90
N SER A 131 -1.67 4.64 1.80
CA SER A 131 -2.07 6.04 1.96
C SER A 131 -1.83 6.93 0.74
N ASP A 132 -0.97 6.51 -0.20
CA ASP A 132 -0.78 7.22 -1.46
C ASP A 132 -2.03 7.12 -2.36
N MET A 133 -2.89 6.09 -2.16
CA MET A 133 -4.17 5.94 -2.86
C MET A 133 -5.28 6.84 -2.31
N TYR A 134 -5.12 7.42 -1.13
CA TYR A 134 -6.16 8.27 -0.55
C TYR A 134 -6.25 9.62 -1.27
N PRO A 135 -7.48 10.08 -1.58
CA PRO A 135 -7.67 11.36 -2.26
C PRO A 135 -7.07 12.49 -1.42
N ALA A 136 -6.30 13.35 -2.08
CA ALA A 136 -5.82 14.58 -1.47
C ALA A 136 -6.86 15.68 -1.69
N HIS A 137 -7.48 16.17 -0.60
CA HIS A 137 -8.38 17.31 -0.66
C HIS A 137 -7.57 18.61 -0.65
N LEU A 138 -7.24 19.10 -1.84
CA LEU A 138 -6.37 20.26 -2.01
C LEU A 138 -7.17 21.55 -2.14
N THR A 139 -6.80 22.53 -1.33
CA THR A 139 -7.23 23.92 -1.49
C THR A 139 -6.26 24.65 -2.40
N GLN A 140 -6.62 25.84 -2.87
CA GLN A 140 -5.69 26.70 -3.61
C GLN A 140 -4.46 27.07 -2.76
N ASP A 141 -4.62 27.21 -1.43
CA ASP A 141 -3.49 27.41 -0.52
C ASP A 141 -2.52 26.23 -0.55
N HIS A 142 -3.03 25.00 -0.56
CA HIS A 142 -2.21 23.79 -0.65
C HIS A 142 -1.37 23.80 -1.91
N ILE A 143 -1.97 24.08 -3.06
CA ILE A 143 -1.28 24.11 -4.35
C ILE A 143 -0.20 25.21 -4.36
N ARG A 144 -0.52 26.42 -3.86
CA ARG A 144 0.45 27.51 -3.76
C ARG A 144 1.65 27.15 -2.88
N ILE A 145 1.41 26.50 -1.73
CA ILE A 145 2.48 26.04 -0.84
C ILE A 145 3.33 24.95 -1.50
N LEU A 146 2.71 23.93 -2.10
CA LEU A 146 3.42 22.86 -2.82
C LEU A 146 4.29 23.42 -3.95
N MET A 147 3.78 24.38 -4.72
CA MET A 147 4.56 25.07 -5.76
C MET A 147 5.72 25.89 -5.20
N SER A 148 5.54 26.54 -4.05
CA SER A 148 6.64 27.24 -3.38
C SER A 148 7.74 26.27 -2.92
N ILE A 149 7.36 25.10 -2.39
CA ILE A 149 8.32 24.06 -2.00
C ILE A 149 9.09 23.55 -3.23
N LYS A 150 8.40 23.31 -4.35
CA LYS A 150 9.03 22.94 -5.63
C LYS A 150 10.04 23.99 -6.13
N GLN A 151 9.80 25.27 -5.84
CA GLN A 151 10.70 26.38 -6.16
C GLN A 151 11.88 26.52 -5.17
N GLY A 152 11.99 25.63 -4.17
CA GLY A 152 13.08 25.59 -3.20
C GLY A 152 12.79 26.26 -1.86
N TYR A 153 11.56 26.74 -1.63
CA TYR A 153 11.18 27.33 -0.34
C TYR A 153 10.75 26.25 0.66
N THR A 154 11.63 25.86 1.58
CA THR A 154 11.37 24.74 2.54
C THR A 154 11.11 25.20 3.98
N SER A 155 11.54 26.41 4.36
CA SER A 155 11.28 26.92 5.71
C SER A 155 9.91 27.59 5.79
N ILE A 156 9.22 27.44 6.93
CA ILE A 156 7.93 28.11 7.16
C ILE A 156 8.02 29.62 6.92
N ASN A 157 9.11 30.25 7.38
CA ASN A 157 9.42 31.68 7.20
C ASN A 157 9.51 32.09 5.73
N SER A 158 10.12 31.25 4.91
CA SER A 158 10.24 31.52 3.48
C SER A 158 8.92 31.26 2.74
N ILE A 159 8.20 30.22 3.13
CA ILE A 159 6.94 29.81 2.49
C ILE A 159 5.87 30.86 2.75
N HIS A 160 5.61 31.25 4.01
CA HIS A 160 4.51 32.16 4.33
C HIS A 160 4.69 33.54 3.66
N LYS A 161 5.94 34.01 3.50
CA LYS A 161 6.27 35.23 2.76
C LYS A 161 6.00 35.06 1.27
N ARG A 162 6.39 33.92 0.70
CA ARG A 162 6.20 33.63 -0.73
C ARG A 162 4.74 33.51 -1.12
N VAL A 163 3.92 32.88 -0.29
CA VAL A 163 2.48 32.66 -0.58
C VAL A 163 1.58 33.76 -0.02
N GLU A 164 2.16 34.77 0.64
CA GLU A 164 1.46 35.92 1.25
C GLU A 164 0.36 35.48 2.24
N MET A 165 0.70 34.53 3.12
CA MET A 165 -0.20 34.00 4.14
C MET A 165 0.33 34.29 5.55
N SER A 166 -0.59 34.31 6.53
CA SER A 166 -0.18 34.38 7.92
C SER A 166 0.65 33.15 8.33
N LEU A 167 1.55 33.31 9.30
CA LEU A 167 2.35 32.21 9.83
C LEU A 167 1.48 31.07 10.38
N SER A 168 0.41 31.40 11.10
CA SER A 168 -0.49 30.40 11.69
C SER A 168 -1.25 29.61 10.62
N THR A 169 -1.73 30.29 9.56
CA THR A 169 -2.38 29.60 8.44
C THR A 169 -1.39 28.72 7.69
N THR A 170 -0.18 29.22 7.43
CA THR A 170 0.87 28.45 6.74
C THR A 170 1.25 27.19 7.52
N TRP A 171 1.43 27.31 8.83
CA TRP A 171 1.71 26.17 9.71
C TRP A 171 0.61 25.10 9.62
N ARG A 172 -0.66 25.52 9.71
CA ARG A 172 -1.81 24.61 9.62
C ARG A 172 -1.85 23.89 8.26
N ARG A 173 -1.63 24.61 7.16
CA ARG A 173 -1.62 24.01 5.80
C ARG A 173 -0.44 23.07 5.58
N LEU A 174 0.75 23.39 6.11
CA LEU A 174 1.89 22.47 6.07
C LEU A 174 1.60 21.18 6.83
N LYS A 175 0.95 21.29 8.01
CA LYS A 175 0.52 20.12 8.77
C LYS A 175 -0.47 19.25 7.97
N GLU A 176 -1.49 19.85 7.36
CA GLU A 176 -2.45 19.14 6.50
C GLU A 176 -1.75 18.44 5.31
N LEU A 177 -0.78 19.10 4.67
CA LEU A 177 0.00 18.52 3.57
C LEU A 177 0.86 17.32 4.00
N ARG A 178 1.43 17.35 5.22
CA ARG A 178 2.17 16.22 5.80
C ARG A 178 1.24 15.05 6.12
N GLU A 179 0.10 15.34 6.74
CA GLU A 179 -0.93 14.32 7.06
C GLU A 179 -1.45 13.63 5.79
N MET A 180 -1.57 14.37 4.67
CA MET A 180 -1.93 13.80 3.36
C MET A 180 -0.78 13.06 2.66
N GLY A 181 0.43 13.09 3.23
CA GLY A 181 1.63 12.43 2.71
C GLY A 181 2.23 13.12 1.47
N LEU A 182 1.95 14.40 1.25
CA LEU A 182 2.43 15.16 0.09
C LEU A 182 3.79 15.82 0.30
N ILE A 183 4.14 16.06 1.57
CA ILE A 183 5.45 16.56 1.98
C ILE A 183 5.97 15.77 3.20
N ASP A 184 7.28 15.74 3.40
CA ASP A 184 7.92 15.19 4.59
C ASP A 184 8.03 16.21 5.74
N GLU A 185 8.66 15.80 6.84
CA GLU A 185 8.83 16.65 8.03
C GLU A 185 9.76 17.85 7.77
N GLU A 186 10.68 17.70 6.83
CA GLU A 186 11.59 18.73 6.32
C GLU A 186 10.95 19.64 5.25
N ASN A 187 9.64 19.51 5.00
CA ASN A 187 8.89 20.21 3.96
C ASN A 187 9.47 20.00 2.54
N ARG A 188 9.89 18.79 2.21
CA ARG A 188 10.24 18.38 0.85
C ARG A 188 9.08 17.59 0.25
N LEU A 189 8.93 17.68 -1.06
CA LEU A 189 7.87 16.96 -1.76
C LEU A 189 8.14 15.46 -1.70
N THR A 190 7.09 14.69 -1.39
CA THR A 190 7.10 13.25 -1.59
C THR A 190 6.82 12.93 -3.07
N VAL A 191 6.94 11.66 -3.46
CA VAL A 191 6.52 11.20 -4.80
C VAL A 191 5.05 11.56 -5.06
N LYS A 192 4.17 11.40 -4.06
CA LYS A 192 2.76 11.80 -4.13
C LYS A 192 2.62 13.32 -4.36
N GLY A 193 3.40 14.12 -3.63
CA GLY A 193 3.43 15.58 -3.79
C GLY A 193 3.86 16.02 -5.19
N GLU A 194 4.91 15.43 -5.73
CA GLU A 194 5.40 15.69 -7.09
C GLU A 194 4.36 15.32 -8.16
N LEU A 195 3.72 14.16 -8.02
CA LEU A 195 2.66 13.72 -8.94
C LEU A 195 1.46 14.67 -8.90
N VAL A 196 1.00 15.04 -7.70
CA VAL A 196 -0.09 15.99 -7.52
C VAL A 196 0.22 17.32 -8.20
N ILE A 197 1.43 17.88 -8.02
CA ILE A 197 1.79 19.12 -8.71
C ILE A 197 1.73 18.94 -10.21
N LYS A 198 2.23 17.82 -10.76
CA LYS A 198 2.18 17.56 -12.21
C LYS A 198 0.76 17.39 -12.75
N MET A 199 -0.16 16.83 -11.96
CA MET A 199 -1.56 16.61 -12.35
C MET A 199 -2.41 17.88 -12.30
N PHE A 200 -2.13 18.77 -11.33
CA PHE A 200 -2.96 19.93 -11.03
C PHE A 200 -2.28 21.28 -11.31
N SER A 201 -1.03 21.28 -11.76
CA SER A 201 -0.42 22.48 -12.33
C SER A 201 -1.09 22.75 -13.69
N PRO A 202 -1.60 23.97 -13.92
CA PRO A 202 -2.00 24.41 -15.25
C PRO A 202 -0.81 24.43 -16.22
#